data_AF-A0A453FST5-F1
#
_entry.id   AF-A0A453FST5-F1
#
_cell.length_a   1.000
_cell.length_b   1.000
_cell.length_c   1.000
_cell.angle_alpha   90.00
_cell.angle_beta   90.00
_cell.angle_gamma   90.00
#
_symmetry.space_group_name_H-M   'P 1'
#
loop_
_entity.id
_entity.type
_entity.pdbx_description
1 polymer ?
#
loop_
_entity_poly.entity_id
_entity_poly.type
_entity_poly.pdbx_seq_one_letter_code
_entity_poly.pdbx_strand_id
1 'polypeptide(L)'
;MNFQAPAFSDMTSPELFQQLESTLIQNLSLAPRSVALSDVDFSPGAPLKFRLMFFPVSEMGFNRSEVIRISSVLANQIYKAPTQFGPYYFTAIPYFASMHTA
;
A
#
# COMPACT_ATOMS: atom_id res chain seq x y z
N MET A 1 -1.40 6.56 -0.87
CA MET A 1 0.00 6.33 -1.32
C MET A 1 0.15 6.92 -2.70
N ASN A 2 1.31 7.45 -3.10
CA ASN A 2 1.48 8.11 -4.41
C ASN A 2 2.80 7.64 -5.09
N PHE A 3 2.74 7.26 -6.37
CA PHE A 3 3.83 6.70 -7.19
C PHE A 3 4.20 7.63 -8.35
N GLN A 4 5.44 8.10 -8.46
CA GLN A 4 5.83 9.03 -9.53
C GLN A 4 6.35 8.26 -10.75
N ALA A 5 5.58 8.19 -11.85
CA ALA A 5 6.09 7.67 -13.13
C ALA A 5 5.55 8.48 -14.33
N PRO A 6 6.28 8.54 -15.46
CA PRO A 6 5.83 9.21 -16.67
C PRO A 6 4.88 8.28 -17.44
N ALA A 7 3.59 8.66 -17.49
CA ALA A 7 2.53 8.05 -18.30
C ALA A 7 2.30 6.53 -18.10
N PHE A 8 1.41 6.22 -17.14
CA PHE A 8 0.89 4.89 -16.79
C PHE A 8 -0.07 4.27 -17.83
N SER A 9 0.28 4.26 -19.12
CA SER A 9 -0.63 3.76 -20.17
C SER A 9 -1.05 2.28 -19.99
N ASP A 10 -0.25 1.48 -19.27
CA ASP A 10 -0.48 0.03 -19.12
C ASP A 10 -0.74 -0.42 -17.66
N MET A 11 -0.90 0.52 -16.71
CA MET A 11 -1.04 0.21 -15.28
C MET A 11 -2.48 0.00 -14.78
N THR A 12 -3.43 -0.19 -15.69
CA THR A 12 -4.82 -0.54 -15.33
C THR A 12 -5.04 -2.05 -15.29
N SER A 13 -4.01 -2.87 -15.60
CA SER A 13 -4.14 -4.33 -15.54
C SER A 13 -4.33 -4.82 -14.10
N PRO A 14 -5.42 -5.55 -13.80
CA PRO A 14 -5.65 -6.17 -12.49
C PRO A 14 -4.48 -7.07 -12.04
N GLU A 15 -3.76 -7.68 -12.98
CA GLU A 15 -2.63 -8.57 -12.70
C GLU A 15 -1.46 -7.83 -12.02
N LEU A 16 -1.21 -6.57 -12.38
CA LEU A 16 -0.15 -5.76 -11.77
C LEU A 16 -0.47 -5.44 -10.31
N PHE A 17 -1.74 -5.17 -10.01
CA PHE A 17 -2.22 -4.94 -8.64
C PHE A 17 -2.17 -6.22 -7.81
N GLN A 18 -2.58 -7.36 -8.36
CA GLN A 18 -2.47 -8.66 -7.70
C GLN A 18 -1.01 -9.06 -7.44
N GLN A 19 -0.11 -8.77 -8.38
CA GLN A 19 1.33 -8.97 -8.18
C GLN A 19 1.85 -8.08 -7.05
N LEU A 20 1.43 -6.83 -7.00
CA LEU A 20 1.80 -5.91 -5.91
C LEU A 20 1.33 -6.45 -4.54
N GLU A 21 0.07 -6.86 -4.42
CA GLU A 21 -0.48 -7.48 -3.20
C GLU A 21 0.33 -8.72 -2.78
N SER A 22 0.61 -9.61 -3.73
CA SER A 22 1.38 -10.84 -3.48
C SER A 22 2.79 -10.55 -2.97
N THR A 23 3.51 -9.60 -3.60
CA THR A 23 4.86 -9.24 -3.16
C THR A 23 4.87 -8.58 -1.78
N LEU A 24 3.84 -7.77 -1.45
CA LEU A 24 3.66 -7.19 -0.12
C LEU A 24 3.44 -8.29 0.93
N ILE A 25 2.53 -9.24 0.65
CA ILE A 25 2.26 -10.38 1.54
C ILE A 25 3.55 -11.16 1.81
N GLN A 26 4.32 -11.49 0.76
CA GLN A 26 5.56 -12.25 0.89
C GLN A 26 6.64 -11.49 1.68
N ASN A 27 6.94 -10.25 1.30
CA ASN A 27 8.01 -9.46 1.92
C ASN A 27 7.70 -9.05 3.36
N LEU A 28 6.42 -8.85 3.67
CA LEU A 28 5.98 -8.53 5.02
C LEU A 28 5.63 -9.79 5.82
N SER A 29 5.79 -10.99 5.27
CA SER A 29 5.44 -12.26 5.92
C SER A 29 4.02 -12.23 6.52
N LEU A 30 3.05 -11.76 5.74
CA LEU A 30 1.65 -11.67 6.15
C LEU A 30 0.89 -12.93 5.70
N ALA A 31 -0.30 -13.15 6.25
CA ALA A 31 -1.15 -14.24 5.79
C ALA A 31 -1.66 -14.00 4.35
N PRO A 32 -2.05 -15.06 3.63
CA PRO A 32 -2.76 -14.89 2.37
C PRO A 32 -3.99 -13.99 2.54
N ARG A 33 -4.27 -13.15 1.54
CA ARG A 33 -5.45 -12.25 1.50
C ARG A 33 -5.51 -11.20 2.64
N SER A 34 -4.40 -10.98 3.34
CA SER A 34 -4.28 -9.96 4.38
C SER A 34 -3.98 -8.55 3.83
N VAL A 35 -3.84 -8.42 2.52
CA VAL A 35 -3.54 -7.17 1.83
C VAL A 35 -4.56 -6.95 0.73
N ALA A 36 -5.07 -5.72 0.62
CA ALA A 36 -5.87 -5.32 -0.53
C ALA A 36 -5.55 -3.88 -0.95
N LEU A 37 -5.70 -3.62 -2.24
CA LEU A 37 -5.60 -2.29 -2.84
C LEU A 37 -6.99 -1.73 -3.13
N SER A 38 -7.19 -0.43 -2.87
CA SER A 38 -8.45 0.25 -3.16
C SER A 38 -8.25 1.71 -3.56
N ASP A 39 -9.31 2.35 -4.06
CA ASP A 39 -9.35 3.79 -4.38
C ASP A 39 -8.21 4.20 -5.29
N VAL A 40 -8.07 3.46 -6.38
CA VAL A 40 -7.03 3.73 -7.38
C VAL A 40 -7.41 4.99 -8.14
N ASP A 41 -6.55 6.00 -8.04
CA ASP A 41 -6.65 7.29 -8.71
C ASP A 41 -5.62 7.35 -9.83
N PHE A 42 -6.15 7.31 -11.06
CA PHE A 42 -5.41 7.46 -12.31
C PHE A 42 -5.69 8.84 -12.88
N SER A 43 -5.10 9.86 -12.29
CA SER A 43 -5.16 11.22 -12.82
C SER A 43 -4.03 11.44 -13.85
N PRO A 44 -4.35 11.81 -15.11
CA PRO A 44 -3.33 12.06 -16.14
C PRO A 44 -2.30 13.10 -15.69
N GLY A 45 -1.01 12.80 -15.88
CA GLY A 45 0.08 13.68 -15.46
C GLY A 45 0.34 13.71 -13.96
N ALA A 46 -0.45 12.99 -13.15
CA ALA A 46 -0.23 12.83 -11.73
C ALA A 46 0.39 11.45 -11.41
N PRO A 47 1.05 11.34 -10.24
CA PRO A 47 1.42 10.06 -9.67
C PRO A 47 0.21 9.11 -9.55
N LEU A 48 0.39 7.82 -9.83
CA LEU A 48 -0.62 6.79 -9.53
C LEU A 48 -0.82 6.76 -8.02
N LYS A 49 -2.06 6.83 -7.56
CA LYS A 49 -2.37 6.75 -6.13
C LYS A 49 -3.34 5.62 -5.86
N PHE A 50 -3.18 4.99 -4.70
CA PHE A 50 -4.15 4.04 -4.15
C PHE A 50 -4.00 3.95 -2.63
N ARG A 51 -5.03 3.38 -2.00
CA ARG A 51 -5.02 2.97 -0.60
C ARG A 51 -4.55 1.52 -0.51
N LEU A 52 -3.60 1.28 0.38
CA LEU A 52 -3.16 -0.05 0.76
C LEU A 52 -3.80 -0.37 2.11
N MET A 53 -4.57 -1.43 2.14
CA MET A 53 -5.27 -1.91 3.33
C MET A 53 -4.61 -3.20 3.81
N PHE A 54 -4.40 -3.27 5.12
CA PHE A 54 -3.90 -4.46 5.79
C PHE A 54 -5.01 -5.01 6.68
N PHE A 55 -5.20 -6.32 6.66
CA PHE A 55 -6.16 -7.03 7.48
C PHE A 55 -5.43 -7.96 8.45
N PRO A 56 -5.77 -7.92 9.75
CA PRO A 56 -5.20 -8.82 10.72
C PRO A 56 -5.65 -10.25 10.45
N VAL A 57 -4.77 -11.20 10.75
CA VAL A 57 -5.09 -12.63 10.67
C VAL A 57 -5.95 -13.06 11.85
N SER A 58 -5.79 -12.37 13.00
CA SER A 58 -6.64 -12.55 14.16
C SER A 58 -7.92 -11.74 14.02
N GLU A 59 -9.05 -12.27 14.52
CA GLU A 59 -10.33 -11.57 14.53
C GLU A 59 -10.36 -10.35 15.49
N MET A 60 -9.28 -10.12 16.27
CA MET A 60 -9.23 -9.07 17.30
C MET A 60 -8.49 -7.80 16.89
N GLY A 61 -7.84 -7.76 15.72
CA GLY A 61 -7.04 -6.61 15.29
C GLY A 61 -5.55 -6.90 15.12
N PHE A 62 -4.77 -5.85 14.83
CA PHE A 62 -3.32 -5.92 14.79
C PHE A 62 -2.71 -5.77 16.18
N ASN A 63 -1.71 -6.58 16.49
CA ASN A 63 -0.84 -6.34 17.64
C ASN A 63 0.12 -5.17 17.37
N ARG A 64 0.51 -4.45 18.44
CA ARG A 64 1.43 -3.30 18.34
C ARG A 64 2.74 -3.64 17.63
N SER A 65 3.28 -4.84 17.87
CA SER A 65 4.50 -5.33 17.22
C SER A 65 4.32 -5.51 15.71
N GLU A 66 3.15 -5.98 15.26
CA GLU A 66 2.83 -6.14 13.85
C GLU A 66 2.76 -4.79 13.15
N VAL A 67 2.06 -3.82 13.77
CA VAL A 67 1.97 -2.45 13.27
C VAL A 67 3.36 -1.85 13.11
N ILE A 68 4.20 -1.89 14.16
CA ILE A 68 5.55 -1.32 14.12
C ILE A 68 6.41 -1.97 13.03
N ARG A 69 6.35 -3.31 12.90
CA ARG A 69 7.10 -4.05 11.90
C ARG A 69 6.68 -3.65 10.48
N ILE A 70 5.38 -3.67 10.18
CA ILE A 70 4.85 -3.31 8.86
C ILE A 70 5.20 -1.86 8.54
N SER A 71 4.90 -0.92 9.45
CA SER A 71 5.18 0.49 9.25
C SER A 71 6.67 0.77 9.03
N SER A 72 7.56 0.10 9.75
CA SER A 72 9.02 0.26 9.59
C SER A 72 9.51 -0.22 8.22
N VAL A 73 9.07 -1.40 7.77
CA VAL A 73 9.46 -1.94 6.45
C VAL A 73 9.03 -1.01 5.32
N LEU A 74 7.84 -0.43 5.43
CA LEU A 74 7.30 0.51 4.44
C LEU A 74 8.01 1.86 4.52
N ALA A 75 8.06 2.50 5.68
CA ALA A 75 8.63 3.84 5.85
C ALA A 75 10.12 3.91 5.49
N ASN A 76 10.88 2.85 5.80
CA ASN A 76 12.30 2.76 5.46
C ASN A 76 12.55 2.22 4.04
N GLN A 77 11.50 1.99 3.25
CA GLN A 77 11.58 1.42 1.90
C GLN A 77 12.43 0.14 1.83
N ILE A 78 12.34 -0.71 2.86
CA ILE A 78 13.00 -2.03 2.89
C ILE A 78 12.29 -2.96 1.91
N TYR A 79 10.96 -2.94 1.91
CA TYR A 79 10.17 -3.52 0.82
C TYR A 79 10.56 -2.83 -0.49
N LYS A 80 10.76 -3.62 -1.55
CA LYS A 80 10.98 -3.15 -2.93
C LYS A 80 9.80 -3.56 -3.80
N ALA A 81 9.03 -2.58 -4.27
CA ALA A 81 7.93 -2.85 -5.19
C ALA A 81 8.43 -3.40 -6.54
N PRO A 82 7.59 -4.14 -7.28
CA PRO A 82 7.90 -4.53 -8.66
C PRO A 82 8.30 -3.31 -9.50
N THR A 83 9.33 -3.47 -10.34
CA THR A 83 9.99 -2.36 -11.05
C THR A 83 9.05 -1.57 -11.95
N GLN A 84 7.96 -2.18 -12.43
CA GLN A 84 6.93 -1.49 -13.19
C GLN A 84 6.37 -0.26 -12.46
N PHE A 85 6.25 -0.29 -11.13
CA PHE A 85 5.67 0.79 -10.32
C PHE A 85 6.57 2.02 -10.19
N GLY A 86 7.84 1.92 -10.60
CA GLY A 86 8.79 3.03 -10.48
C GLY A 86 8.99 3.51 -9.04
N PRO A 87 9.47 4.74 -8.83
CA PRO A 87 9.63 5.35 -7.51
C PRO A 87 8.30 5.52 -6.76
N TYR A 88 8.32 5.21 -5.46
CA TYR A 88 7.13 5.28 -4.61
C TYR A 88 7.43 5.76 -3.20
N TYR A 89 6.39 6.24 -2.53
CA TYR A 89 6.42 6.51 -1.10
C TYR A 89 5.09 6.14 -0.44
N PHE A 90 5.17 5.90 0.86
CA PHE A 90 4.03 5.55 1.68
C PHE A 90 3.67 6.72 2.59
N THR A 91 2.40 7.12 2.55
CA THR A 91 1.83 8.10 3.49
C THR A 91 0.86 7.35 4.37
N ALA A 92 1.13 7.33 5.68
CA ALA A 92 0.21 6.73 6.64
C ALA A 92 -1.04 7.62 6.76
N ILE A 93 -2.21 6.99 6.74
CA ILE A 93 -3.48 7.66 7.05
C ILE A 93 -3.77 7.37 8.53
N PRO A 94 -3.82 8.37 9.42
CA PRO A 94 -4.16 8.15 10.81
C PRO A 94 -5.58 7.57 10.93
N TYR A 95 -5.75 6.50 11.72
CA TYR A 95 -7.08 5.97 12.05
C TYR A 95 -7.95 7.01 12.77
N PHE A 96 -7.31 7.86 13.57
CA PHE A 96 -7.92 9.03 14.19
C PHE A 96 -7.51 10.26 13.39
N ALA A 97 -8.09 10.44 12.22
CA ALA A 97 -8.06 11.75 11.59
C ALA A 97 -8.80 12.71 12.53
N SER A 98 -8.05 13.65 13.10
CA SER A 98 -8.50 14.80 13.91
C SER A 98 -9.95 15.20 13.60
N MET A 99 -10.82 15.09 14.61
CA MET A 99 -12.08 15.82 14.64
C MET A 99 -11.77 17.30 14.41
N HIS A 100 -11.92 17.77 13.19
CA HIS A 100 -12.00 19.20 12.95
C HIS A 100 -13.42 19.60 13.32
N THR A 101 -13.54 20.18 14.51
CA THR A 101 -14.66 21.01 14.92
C THR A 101 -15.02 21.99 13.81
N ALA A 102 -16.29 21.96 13.38
CA ALA A 102 -16.99 23.09 12.80
C ALA A 102 -18.15 23.43 13.74
#